data_AF-A0A4U6L8S1-F1
#
_entry.id   AF-A0A4U6L8S1-F1
#
_cell.length_a   1.000
_cell.length_b   1.000
_cell.length_c   1.000
_cell.angle_alpha   90.00
_cell.angle_beta   90.00
_cell.angle_gamma   90.00
#
_symmetry.space_group_name_H-M   'P 1'
#
loop_
_entity.id
_entity.type
_entity.pdbx_description
1 polymer ?
#
loop_
_entity_poly.entity_id
_entity_poly.type
_entity_poly.pdbx_seq_one_letter_code
_entity_poly.pdbx_strand_id
1 'polypeptide(L)'
;VTVSAGRSNVTGAALPLRGGIVLDVCELNKLIDFDPQSQIVDVEAGMFGDIFEQTIQKEYGMTMGHWPSSFGISTVGGWVACRGAGQLSTRYGKIEDMVYG
;
A
#
# COMPACT_ATOMS: atom_id res chain seq x y z
N VAL A 1 6.87 -14.05 -14.48
CA VAL A 1 7.33 -13.01 -13.52
C VAL A 1 6.33 -12.99 -12.39
N THR A 2 6.79 -12.98 -11.13
CA THR A 2 5.96 -12.82 -9.94
C THR A 2 6.32 -11.49 -9.30
N VAL A 3 5.35 -10.58 -9.21
CA VAL A 3 5.56 -9.29 -8.53
C VAL A 3 5.59 -9.53 -7.02
N SER A 4 6.51 -8.86 -6.33
CA SER A 4 6.71 -9.02 -4.89
C SER A 4 7.07 -7.68 -4.25
N ALA A 5 6.66 -7.50 -2.99
CA ALA A 5 6.96 -6.33 -2.19
C ALA A 5 7.18 -6.78 -0.73
N GLY A 6 6.44 -6.22 0.25
CA GLY A 6 6.55 -6.57 1.67
C GLY A 6 6.28 -8.05 2.05
N ARG A 7 5.79 -8.90 1.14
CA ARG A 7 5.62 -10.37 1.32
C ARG A 7 4.84 -10.78 2.59
N SER A 8 3.99 -9.91 3.13
CA SER A 8 3.21 -10.17 4.34
C SER A 8 1.93 -11.00 4.14
N ASN A 9 1.63 -11.40 2.89
CA ASN A 9 0.47 -12.25 2.60
C ASN A 9 0.67 -13.66 3.18
N VAL A 10 -0.43 -14.28 3.60
CA VAL A 10 -0.43 -15.63 4.20
C VAL A 10 -0.98 -16.70 3.26
N THR A 11 -1.20 -16.37 1.99
CA THR A 11 -1.77 -17.27 0.97
C THR A 11 -0.72 -17.81 0.00
N GLY A 12 0.52 -17.33 0.09
CA GLY A 12 1.61 -17.69 -0.83
C GLY A 12 1.58 -16.93 -2.17
N ALA A 13 0.77 -15.88 -2.29
CA ALA A 13 0.56 -15.12 -3.53
C ALA A 13 1.84 -14.46 -4.08
N ALA A 14 2.83 -14.19 -3.22
CA ALA A 14 4.10 -13.58 -3.62
C ALA A 14 5.19 -14.60 -4.03
N LEU A 15 4.89 -15.90 -4.04
CA LEU A 15 5.86 -16.97 -4.32
C LEU A 15 5.79 -17.45 -5.78
N PRO A 16 6.94 -17.61 -6.48
CA PRO A 16 6.98 -18.16 -7.83
C PRO A 16 6.84 -19.70 -7.82
N LEU A 17 5.62 -20.21 -8.04
CA LEU A 17 5.30 -21.65 -7.93
C LEU A 17 6.01 -22.57 -8.94
N ARG A 18 6.50 -22.03 -10.05
CA ARG A 18 7.15 -22.80 -11.13
C ARG A 18 8.54 -22.25 -11.47
N GLY A 19 9.20 -21.64 -10.49
CA GLY A 19 10.39 -20.82 -10.72
C GLY A 19 10.07 -19.53 -11.48
N GLY A 20 11.10 -18.85 -11.98
CA GLY A 20 10.99 -17.61 -12.74
C GLY A 20 11.54 -16.39 -12.01
N ILE A 21 11.25 -15.21 -12.56
CA ILE A 21 11.76 -13.92 -12.07
C ILE A 21 10.81 -13.36 -11.02
N VAL A 22 11.36 -13.00 -9.86
CA VAL A 22 10.68 -12.17 -8.85
C VAL A 22 11.00 -10.72 -9.14
N LEU A 23 9.99 -9.92 -9.45
CA LEU A 23 10.11 -8.48 -9.59
C LEU A 23 9.83 -7.83 -8.24
N ASP A 24 10.88 -7.43 -7.54
CA ASP A 24 10.78 -6.69 -6.29
C ASP A 24 10.52 -5.21 -6.59
N VAL A 25 9.42 -4.67 -6.06
CA VAL A 25 9.02 -3.28 -6.26
C VAL A 25 9.25 -2.40 -5.04
N CYS A 26 9.93 -2.86 -3.97
CA CYS A 26 10.13 -2.08 -2.75
C CYS A 26 10.94 -0.78 -2.94
N GLU A 27 11.69 -0.66 -4.05
CA GLU A 27 12.40 0.58 -4.41
C GLU A 27 11.52 1.59 -5.16
N LEU A 28 10.30 1.21 -5.56
CA LEU A 28 9.26 2.13 -6.01
C LEU A 28 8.53 2.68 -4.79
N ASN A 29 9.18 3.54 -4.01
CA ASN A 29 8.77 3.96 -2.67
C ASN A 29 8.59 5.47 -2.49
N LYS A 30 8.35 6.21 -3.57
CA LYS A 30 8.17 7.66 -3.53
C LYS A 30 6.69 8.05 -3.44
N LEU A 31 6.43 9.11 -2.67
CA LEU A 31 5.24 9.93 -2.82
C LEU A 31 5.46 10.87 -4.01
N ILE A 32 4.59 10.81 -5.01
CA ILE A 32 4.74 11.49 -6.29
C ILE A 32 4.07 12.86 -6.27
N ASP A 33 2.82 12.91 -5.80
CA ASP A 33 2.03 14.15 -5.75
C ASP A 33 0.94 14.07 -4.68
N PHE A 34 0.43 15.23 -4.29
CA PHE A 34 -0.73 15.37 -3.40
C PHE A 34 -1.57 16.57 -3.84
N ASP A 35 -2.84 16.32 -4.18
CA ASP A 35 -3.80 17.37 -4.49
C ASP A 35 -4.60 17.77 -3.23
N PRO A 36 -4.40 18.98 -2.67
CA PRO A 36 -5.10 19.42 -1.48
C PRO A 36 -6.60 19.67 -1.68
N GLN A 37 -7.08 19.84 -2.91
CA GLN A 37 -8.51 20.04 -3.18
C GLN A 37 -9.27 18.73 -3.18
N SER A 38 -8.78 17.72 -3.91
CA SER A 38 -9.42 16.40 -3.97
C SER A 38 -8.99 15.47 -2.84
N GLN A 39 -7.91 15.79 -2.13
CA GLN A 39 -7.27 14.96 -1.10
C GLN A 39 -6.72 13.63 -1.65
N ILE A 40 -6.42 13.59 -2.94
CA ILE A 40 -5.82 12.43 -3.60
C ILE A 40 -4.30 12.49 -3.47
N VAL A 41 -3.69 11.34 -3.19
CA VAL A 41 -2.24 11.16 -3.13
C VAL A 41 -1.80 10.17 -4.19
N ASP A 42 -0.80 10.57 -4.97
CA ASP A 42 -0.13 9.69 -5.92
C ASP A 42 1.12 9.11 -5.24
N VAL A 43 1.19 7.79 -5.18
CA VAL A 43 2.24 7.08 -4.45
C VAL A 43 2.68 5.83 -5.20
N GLU A 44 3.98 5.57 -5.20
CA GLU A 44 4.53 4.37 -5.80
C GLU A 44 4.17 3.11 -4.98
N ALA A 45 3.88 2.01 -5.70
CA ALA A 45 3.31 0.79 -5.15
C ALA A 45 4.16 0.10 -4.06
N GLY A 46 5.47 0.33 -4.05
CA GLY A 46 6.42 -0.26 -3.10
C GLY A 46 6.58 0.51 -1.79
N MET A 47 5.94 1.67 -1.63
CA MET A 47 6.03 2.43 -0.38
C MET A 47 5.42 1.63 0.77
N PHE A 48 6.17 1.47 1.86
CA PHE A 48 5.69 0.81 3.07
C PHE A 48 4.68 1.68 3.81
N GLY A 49 3.67 1.04 4.41
CA GLY A 49 2.54 1.74 5.00
C GLY A 49 2.89 2.70 6.13
N ASP A 50 3.83 2.31 6.98
CA ASP A 50 4.33 3.13 8.08
C ASP A 50 5.06 4.39 7.59
N ILE A 51 5.87 4.27 6.55
CA ILE A 51 6.55 5.41 5.92
C ILE A 51 5.51 6.30 5.22
N PHE A 52 4.63 5.72 4.42
CA PHE A 52 3.58 6.44 3.71
C PHE A 52 2.71 7.28 4.65
N GLU A 53 2.17 6.66 5.70
CA GLU A 53 1.31 7.33 6.67
C GLU A 53 2.07 8.43 7.45
N GLN A 54 3.32 8.17 7.87
CA GLN A 54 4.14 9.19 8.53
C GLN A 54 4.40 10.40 7.61
N THR A 55 4.69 10.16 6.33
CA THR A 55 4.92 11.22 5.35
C THR A 55 3.67 12.08 5.18
N ILE A 56 2.50 11.47 4.92
CA ILE A 56 1.28 12.26 4.70
C ILE A 56 0.81 13.01 5.95
N GLN A 57 1.01 12.43 7.14
CA GLN A 57 0.68 13.09 8.40
C GLN A 57 1.59 14.29 8.63
N LYS A 58 2.90 14.14 8.39
CA LYS A 58 3.88 15.19 8.62
C LYS A 58 3.79 16.33 7.60
N GLU A 59 3.60 16.01 6.33
CA GLU A 59 3.64 16.98 5.23
C GLU A 59 2.29 17.66 5.00
N TYR A 60 1.19 16.92 5.16
CA TYR A 60 -0.15 17.40 4.77
C TYR A 60 -1.16 17.41 5.92
N GLY A 61 -0.81 16.86 7.09
CA GLY A 61 -1.75 16.75 8.22
C GLY A 61 -2.91 15.80 7.95
N MET A 62 -2.74 14.86 7.01
CA MET A 62 -3.77 13.91 6.55
C MET A 62 -3.48 12.49 7.05
N THR A 63 -4.49 11.63 7.00
CA THR A 63 -4.38 10.19 7.27
C THR A 63 -5.11 9.42 6.18
N MET A 64 -4.52 8.33 5.70
CA MET A 64 -5.18 7.45 4.74
C MET A 64 -6.10 6.45 5.44
N GLY A 65 -5.84 6.15 6.71
CA GLY A 65 -6.75 5.37 7.55
C GLY A 65 -6.80 3.87 7.23
N HIS A 66 -5.96 3.36 6.32
CA HIS A 66 -5.83 1.93 6.07
C HIS A 66 -4.79 1.28 6.98
N TRP A 67 -5.28 0.65 8.05
CA TRP A 67 -4.45 0.05 9.09
C TRP A 67 -4.60 -1.48 9.15
N PRO A 68 -4.02 -2.27 8.23
CA PRO A 68 -4.00 -3.72 8.35
C PRO A 68 -3.08 -4.14 9.51
N SER A 69 -3.23 -5.37 10.03
CA SER A 69 -2.34 -5.87 11.08
C SER A 69 -0.87 -5.96 10.63
N SER A 70 -0.62 -6.07 9.33
CA SER A 70 0.70 -6.05 8.70
C SER A 70 1.20 -4.66 8.32
N PHE A 71 0.57 -3.58 8.78
CA PHE A 71 0.79 -2.20 8.33
C PHE A 71 2.27 -1.83 8.09
N GLY A 72 3.15 -1.99 9.10
CA GLY A 72 4.58 -1.65 8.99
C GLY A 72 5.45 -2.64 8.23
N ILE A 73 4.89 -3.75 7.72
CA ILE A 73 5.59 -4.76 6.92
C ILE A 73 4.89 -5.01 5.57
N SER A 74 3.98 -4.13 5.18
CA SER A 74 3.22 -4.21 3.94
C SER A 74 3.27 -2.90 3.18
N THR A 75 3.02 -2.97 1.88
CA THR A 75 3.19 -1.84 0.94
C THR A 75 1.84 -1.46 0.35
N VAL A 76 1.71 -0.21 -0.11
CA VAL A 76 0.47 0.32 -0.68
C VAL A 76 -0.04 -0.55 -1.83
N GLY A 77 0.84 -0.94 -2.76
CA GLY A 77 0.47 -1.81 -3.88
C GLY A 77 0.06 -3.21 -3.44
N GLY A 78 0.65 -3.74 -2.36
CA GLY A 78 0.26 -5.01 -1.76
C GLY A 78 -1.18 -4.98 -1.23
N TRP A 79 -1.60 -3.87 -0.62
CA TRP A 79 -2.97 -3.68 -0.14
C TRP A 79 -3.96 -3.74 -1.29
N VAL A 80 -3.69 -3.00 -2.36
CA VAL A 80 -4.54 -2.96 -3.57
C VAL A 80 -4.62 -4.35 -4.21
N ALA A 81 -3.48 -5.01 -4.44
CA ALA A 81 -3.44 -6.33 -5.08
C ALA A 81 -4.20 -7.42 -4.30
N CYS A 82 -4.21 -7.34 -2.96
CA CYS A 82 -4.87 -8.32 -2.10
C CYS A 82 -6.29 -7.92 -1.69
N ARG A 83 -6.77 -6.72 -2.07
CA ARG A 83 -8.00 -6.11 -1.53
C ARG A 83 -8.01 -6.14 0.00
N GLY A 84 -6.92 -5.68 0.58
CA GLY A 84 -6.73 -5.64 2.03
C GLY A 84 -7.81 -4.82 2.74
N ALA A 85 -8.03 -5.13 4.02
CA ALA A 85 -8.90 -4.36 4.91
C ALA A 85 -8.12 -3.91 6.15
N GLY A 86 -8.35 -2.66 6.56
CA GLY A 86 -7.75 -2.08 7.75
C GLY A 86 -8.69 -2.11 8.96
N GLN A 87 -8.13 -1.96 10.16
CA GLN A 87 -8.87 -1.89 11.42
C GLN A 87 -9.86 -0.71 11.48
N LEU A 88 -9.59 0.37 10.74
CA LEU A 88 -10.45 1.57 10.68
C LEU A 88 -11.42 1.56 9.50
N SER A 89 -11.60 0.42 8.83
CA SER A 89 -12.44 0.32 7.62
C SER A 89 -13.91 0.67 7.84
N THR A 90 -14.44 0.53 9.06
CA THR A 90 -15.80 1.00 9.40
C THR A 90 -15.95 2.51 9.23
N ARG A 91 -14.86 3.28 9.38
CA ARG A 91 -14.87 4.75 9.24
C ARG A 91 -14.43 5.19 7.85
N TYR A 92 -13.38 4.58 7.30
CA TYR A 92 -12.71 5.06 6.08
C TYR A 92 -12.94 4.18 4.83
N GLY A 93 -13.57 3.02 4.97
CA GLY A 93 -13.72 2.05 3.88
C GLY A 93 -12.56 1.05 3.78
N LYS A 94 -12.66 0.13 2.82
CA LYS A 94 -11.59 -0.80 2.47
C LYS A 94 -10.71 -0.20 1.38
N ILE A 95 -9.62 -0.89 1.03
CA ILE A 95 -8.69 -0.35 0.03
C ILE A 95 -9.38 -0.10 -1.32
N GLU A 96 -10.35 -0.94 -1.71
CA GLU A 96 -11.11 -0.74 -2.95
C GLU A 96 -11.98 0.52 -2.95
N ASP A 97 -12.35 1.04 -1.78
CA ASP A 97 -13.12 2.27 -1.64
C ASP A 97 -12.22 3.52 -1.63
N MET A 98 -10.91 3.31 -1.42
CA MET A 98 -9.90 4.37 -1.26
C MET A 98 -9.10 4.63 -2.55
N VAL A 99 -9.12 3.71 -3.51
CA VAL A 99 -8.35 3.79 -4.76
C VAL A 99 -9.14 4.58 -5.81
N TYR A 100 -8.50 5.57 -6.44
CA TYR A 100 -9.12 6.44 -7.44
C TYR A 100 -8.70 6.16 -8.90
N GLY A 101 -7.60 5.42 -9.12
CA GLY A 101 -7.00 5.17 -10.44
C GLY A 101 -6.52 3.74 -10.65
#